data_AF-A0A519LFP9-F1
#
_entry.id   AF-A0A519LFP9-F1
#
_cell.length_a   1.000
_cell.length_b   1.000
_cell.length_c   1.000
_cell.angle_alpha   90.00
_cell.angle_beta   90.00
_cell.angle_gamma   90.00
#
_symmetry.space_group_name_H-M   'P 1'
#
loop_
_entity.id
_entity.type
_entity.pdbx_description
1 polymer ?
#
loop_
_entity_poly.entity_id
_entity_poly.type
_entity_poly.pdbx_seq_one_letter_code
_entity_poly.pdbx_strand_id
1 'polypeptide(L)'
;NNSDSEYLSVYGEATIYKDKSTIEEKWSAMANAWFDGKDDPNVSIIRVEPKESYYWDTKAGKLVSMLSFVAAAVSGSKTDNSDGVEGNATI
;
A
#
# COMPACT_ATOMS: atom_id res chain seq x y z
N ASN A 1 -7.44 12.98 9.26
CA ASN A 1 -6.78 12.67 7.97
C ASN A 1 -6.90 11.17 7.74
N ASN A 2 -8.08 10.66 7.39
CA ASN A 2 -8.32 9.22 7.18
C ASN A 2 -9.61 9.03 6.36
N SER A 3 -9.62 9.57 5.13
CA SER A 3 -10.81 9.55 4.27
C SER A 3 -10.97 8.27 3.47
N ASP A 4 -9.90 7.52 3.24
CA ASP A 4 -9.86 6.31 2.42
C ASP A 4 -8.90 5.32 3.12
N SER A 5 -9.39 4.14 3.47
CA SER A 5 -8.57 3.12 4.15
C SER A 5 -8.22 2.03 3.15
N GLU A 6 -7.12 2.25 2.43
CA GLU A 6 -6.57 1.30 1.47
C GLU A 6 -5.50 0.45 2.16
N TYR A 7 -5.62 -0.87 2.06
CA TYR A 7 -4.64 -1.81 2.60
C TYR A 7 -4.18 -2.77 1.51
N LEU A 8 -2.88 -3.09 1.52
CA LEU A 8 -2.26 -4.04 0.60
C LEU A 8 -1.33 -4.97 1.38
N SER A 9 -1.52 -6.27 1.21
CA SER A 9 -0.61 -7.33 1.63
C SER A 9 0.14 -7.84 0.40
N VAL A 10 1.47 -7.90 0.49
CA VAL A 10 2.34 -8.43 -0.57
C VAL A 10 3.22 -9.52 0.02
N TYR A 11 3.15 -10.72 -0.55
CA TYR A 11 4.08 -11.80 -0.31
C TYR A 11 4.97 -11.97 -1.53
N GLY A 12 6.29 -12.02 -1.32
CA GLY A 12 7.25 -12.03 -2.42
C GLY A 12 8.66 -12.38 -1.98
N GLU A 13 9.56 -12.49 -2.97
CA GLU A 13 10.98 -12.75 -2.75
C GLU A 13 11.74 -11.44 -2.69
N ALA A 14 12.61 -11.28 -1.69
CA ALA A 14 13.43 -10.09 -1.51
C ALA A 14 14.88 -10.37 -1.91
N THR A 15 15.46 -9.47 -2.71
CA THR A 15 16.88 -9.49 -3.10
C THR A 15 17.54 -8.18 -2.67
N ILE A 16 18.75 -8.29 -2.11
CA ILE A 16 19.56 -7.14 -1.70
C ILE A 16 20.60 -6.86 -2.78
N TYR A 17 20.61 -5.62 -3.26
CA TYR A 17 21.60 -5.08 -4.18
C TYR A 17 22.52 -4.11 -3.46
N LYS A 18 23.82 -4.25 -3.71
CA LYS A 18 24.88 -3.35 -3.22
C LYS A 18 25.74 -2.80 -4.35
N ASP A 19 25.39 -3.11 -5.60
CA ASP A 19 26.12 -2.59 -6.75
C ASP A 19 25.82 -1.11 -6.95
N LYS A 20 26.86 -0.38 -7.37
CA LYS A 20 26.79 1.07 -7.54
C LYS A 20 25.78 1.49 -8.62
N SER A 21 25.63 0.73 -9.70
CA SER A 21 24.67 1.02 -10.76
C SER A 21 23.23 1.10 -10.25
N THR A 22 22.78 0.10 -9.48
CA THR A 22 21.41 0.04 -8.95
C THR A 22 21.18 1.14 -7.91
N ILE A 23 22.16 1.41 -7.05
CA ILE A 23 22.10 2.50 -6.07
C ILE A 23 21.99 3.84 -6.79
N GLU A 24 22.79 4.07 -7.83
CA GLU A 24 22.77 5.31 -8.59
C GLU A 24 21.44 5.56 -9.30
N GLU A 25 20.86 4.51 -9.88
CA GLU A 25 19.59 4.53 -10.59
C GLU A 25 18.40 4.79 -9.66
N LYS A 26 18.39 4.16 -8.47
CA LYS A 26 17.26 4.24 -7.52
C LYS A 26 17.42 5.30 -6.43
N TRP A 27 18.53 6.05 -6.43
CA TRP A 27 18.76 7.09 -5.43
C TRP A 27 17.70 8.18 -5.49
N SER A 28 17.11 8.52 -4.34
CA SER A 28 16.22 9.67 -4.20
C SER A 28 16.89 10.74 -3.34
N ALA A 29 16.55 12.02 -3.56
CA ALA A 29 17.07 13.11 -2.74
C ALA A 29 16.71 12.95 -1.25
N MET A 30 15.62 12.25 -0.94
CA MET A 30 15.18 11.95 0.41
C MET A 30 16.16 11.01 1.13
N ALA A 31 16.84 10.11 0.42
CA ALA A 31 17.82 9.18 0.98
C ALA A 31 18.99 9.90 1.70
N ASN A 32 19.33 11.13 1.29
CA ASN A 32 20.37 11.94 1.94
C ASN A 32 20.04 12.30 3.40
N ALA A 33 18.79 12.13 3.85
CA ALA A 33 18.43 12.32 5.26
C ALA A 33 18.95 11.19 6.17
N TRP A 34 19.31 10.03 5.60
CA TRP A 34 19.77 8.85 6.35
C TRP A 34 21.20 8.43 6.04
N PHE A 35 21.74 8.80 4.88
CA PHE A 35 23.02 8.32 4.37
C PHE A 35 23.91 9.48 3.91
N ASP A 36 25.23 9.30 3.99
CA ASP A 36 26.22 10.32 3.59
C ASP A 36 26.36 10.50 2.07
N GLY A 37 25.63 9.67 1.30
CA GLY A 37 25.56 9.75 -0.16
C GLY A 37 25.50 8.37 -0.80
N LYS A 38 25.57 8.34 -2.14
CA LYS A 38 25.48 7.10 -2.92
C LYS A 38 26.62 6.10 -2.66
N ASP A 39 27.76 6.60 -2.20
CA ASP A 39 28.97 5.80 -1.92
C ASP A 39 29.07 5.39 -0.44
N ASP A 40 28.06 5.68 0.39
CA ASP A 40 28.04 5.25 1.80
C ASP A 40 28.01 3.71 1.89
N PRO A 41 28.96 3.07 2.61
CA PRO A 41 29.10 1.61 2.67
C PRO A 41 27.91 0.90 3.32
N ASN A 42 27.03 1.64 4.02
CA ASN A 42 25.84 1.10 4.66
C ASN A 42 24.60 1.12 3.76
N VAL A 43 24.70 1.70 2.56
CA VAL A 43 23.59 1.75 1.60
C VAL A 43 23.40 0.38 0.95
N SER A 44 22.13 -0.03 0.84
CA SER A 44 21.73 -1.14 -0.01
C SER A 44 20.30 -0.92 -0.51
N ILE A 45 19.98 -1.54 -1.65
CA ILE A 45 18.64 -1.51 -2.23
C ILE A 45 17.99 -2.88 -2.01
N ILE A 46 16.78 -2.89 -1.48
CA ILE A 46 15.97 -4.10 -1.37
C ILE A 46 14.94 -4.07 -2.52
N ARG A 47 15.00 -5.07 -3.39
CA ARG A 47 13.98 -5.33 -4.41
C ARG A 47 13.08 -6.44 -3.89
N VAL A 48 11.78 -6.19 -3.86
CA VAL A 48 10.77 -7.21 -3.58
C VAL A 48 10.10 -7.57 -4.90
N GLU A 49 10.17 -8.85 -5.28
CA GLU A 49 9.43 -9.43 -6.41
C GLU A 49 8.15 -10.08 -5.87
N PRO A 50 6.96 -9.48 -6.07
CA PRO A 50 5.70 -10.05 -5.59
C PRO A 50 5.45 -11.44 -6.18
N LYS A 51 4.90 -12.35 -5.38
CA LYS A 51 4.41 -13.68 -5.77
C LYS A 51 2.92 -13.85 -5.50
N GLU A 52 2.42 -13.22 -4.43
CA GLU A 52 1.00 -13.09 -4.13
C GLU A 52 0.71 -11.69 -3.58
N SER A 53 -0.45 -11.13 -3.90
CA SER A 53 -0.88 -9.86 -3.34
C SER A 53 -2.38 -9.83 -3.11
N TYR A 54 -2.79 -9.22 -2.00
CA TYR A 54 -4.18 -9.13 -1.59
C TYR A 54 -4.47 -7.72 -1.09
N TYR A 55 -5.56 -7.12 -1.54
CA TYR A 55 -5.93 -5.76 -1.19
C TYR A 55 -7.28 -5.70 -0.49
N TRP A 56 -7.47 -4.64 0.29
CA TRP A 56 -8.73 -4.20 0.86
C TRP A 56 -8.89 -2.72 0.56
N ASP A 57 -10.04 -2.35 0.00
CA ASP A 57 -10.38 -0.99 -0.38
C ASP A 57 -11.85 -0.71 -0.01
N THR A 58 -12.21 0.56 0.14
CA THR A 58 -13.59 1.00 0.31
C THR A 58 -14.21 1.30 -1.06
N LYS A 59 -15.15 0.43 -1.48
CA LYS A 59 -15.81 0.32 -2.79
C LYS A 59 -16.49 1.58 -3.28
N ALA A 60 -16.87 2.47 -2.38
CA ALA A 60 -17.64 3.64 -2.76
C ALA A 60 -17.28 4.80 -1.85
N GLY A 61 -16.66 5.82 -2.44
CA GLY A 61 -16.25 7.03 -1.73
C GLY A 61 -17.33 7.53 -0.77
N LYS A 62 -16.88 8.12 0.33
CA LYS A 62 -17.59 8.60 1.54
C LYS A 62 -19.10 8.88 1.46
N LEU A 63 -19.62 9.37 0.33
CA LEU A 63 -21.03 9.64 0.11
C LEU A 63 -21.91 8.38 0.06
N VAL A 64 -21.44 7.31 -0.58
CA VAL A 64 -22.25 6.08 -0.71
C VAL A 64 -22.30 5.32 0.60
N SER A 65 -21.17 5.24 1.33
CA SER A 65 -21.15 4.67 2.68
C SER A 65 -22.02 5.46 3.66
N MET A 66 -22.04 6.80 3.57
CA MET A 66 -22.96 7.64 4.34
C MET A 66 -24.43 7.39 4.00
N LEU A 67 -24.80 7.26 2.72
CA LEU A 67 -26.18 6.97 2.33
C LEU A 67 -26.63 5.58 2.80
N SER A 68 -25.76 4.57 2.69
CA SER A 68 -26.00 3.22 3.21
C SER A 68 -26.19 3.22 4.73
N PHE A 69 -25.38 4.00 5.46
CA PHE A 69 -25.50 4.16 6.91
C PHE A 69 -26.81 4.84 7.32
N VAL A 70 -27.20 5.92 6.63
CA VAL A 70 -28.48 6.60 6.88
C VAL A 70 -29.66 5.68 6.57
N ALA A 71 -29.62 4.96 5.45
CA ALA A 71 -30.65 3.99 5.09
C ALA A 71 -30.79 2.90 6.17
N ALA A 72 -29.67 2.33 6.64
CA ALA A 72 -29.62 1.34 7.70
C ALA A 72 -30.16 1.86 9.05
N ALA A 73 -29.86 3.11 9.40
CA ALA A 73 -30.36 3.75 10.62
C ALA A 73 -31.88 3.94 10.60
N VAL A 74 -32.47 4.19 9.42
CA VAL A 74 -33.93 4.36 9.25
C VAL A 74 -34.65 3.03 9.13
N SER A 75 -34.07 2.05 8.43
CA SER A 75 -34.68 0.72 8.23
C SER A 75 -34.50 -0.24 9.40
N GLY A 76 -33.57 0.03 10.32
CA GLY A 76 -33.22 -0.85 11.43
C GLY A 76 -32.40 -2.08 11.03
N SER A 77 -31.99 -2.19 9.76
CA SER A 77 -31.10 -3.25 9.28
C SER A 77 -29.65 -2.93 9.62
N LYS A 78 -28.85 -3.92 10.03
CA LYS A 78 -27.42 -3.71 10.28
C LYS A 78 -26.67 -3.51 8.96
N THR A 79 -25.72 -2.59 8.93
CA THR A 79 -24.74 -2.50 7.84
C THR A 79 -23.81 -3.71 7.95
N ASP A 80 -23.61 -4.47 6.88
CA ASP A 80 -22.80 -5.70 6.85
C ASP A 80 -21.35 -5.46 6.36
N ASN A 81 -20.89 -4.21 6.36
CA ASN A 81 -19.62 -3.79 5.73
C ASN A 81 -19.53 -4.17 4.23
N SER A 82 -20.68 -4.28 3.52
CA SER A 82 -20.74 -4.48 2.06
C SER A 82 -20.08 -3.35 1.25
N ASP A 83 -19.64 -2.26 1.86
CA ASP A 83 -18.90 -1.19 1.22
C ASP A 83 -17.40 -1.48 1.05
N GLY A 84 -16.90 -2.63 1.51
CA GLY A 84 -15.56 -3.11 1.19
C GLY A 84 -15.46 -3.77 -0.20
N VAL A 85 -14.36 -3.50 -0.92
CA VAL A 85 -13.81 -4.39 -1.96
C VAL A 85 -12.59 -5.06 -1.39
N GLU A 86 -12.45 -6.34 -1.63
CA GLU A 86 -11.21 -7.04 -1.38
C GLU A 86 -10.97 -8.06 -2.48
N GLY A 87 -9.71 -8.45 -2.65
CA GLY A 87 -9.37 -9.50 -3.59
C GLY A 87 -7.88 -9.67 -3.81
N ASN A 88 -7.55 -10.68 -4.60
CA ASN A 88 -6.19 -10.86 -5.09
C ASN A 88 -5.91 -9.83 -6.19
N ALA A 89 -4.79 -9.14 -6.09
CA ALA A 89 -4.28 -8.35 -7.21
C ALA A 89 -3.36 -9.24 -8.07
N THR A 90 -3.56 -9.17 -9.39
CA THR A 90 -2.73 -9.89 -10.35
C THR A 90 -1.35 -9.24 -10.41
N ILE A 91 -0.32 -10.07 -10.36
CA ILE A 91 1.10 -9.66 -10.40
C ILE A 91 1.60 -9.63 -11.83
#